data_AF-A0A2N9F6F0-F1
#
_entry.id   AF-A0A2N9F6F0-F1
#
_cell.length_a   1.000
_cell.length_b   1.000
_cell.length_c   1.000
_cell.angle_alpha   90.00
_cell.angle_beta   90.00
_cell.angle_gamma   90.00
#
_symmetry.space_group_name_H-M   'P 1'
#
loop_
_entity.id
_entity.type
_entity.pdbx_description
1 polymer ?
#
loop_
_entity_poly.entity_id
_entity_poly.type
_entity_poly.pdbx_seq_one_letter_code
_entity_poly.pdbx_strand_id
1 'polypeptide(L)'
;MNDTDVSKQIQQMVRFIRQEAEEKANEISVSAEEEFNIEKLQLVEAEKKKIRQEYERKEKQVDVRKKIEYSMQLNASRIKVLQAQDDVVNAMKEAAAKELLNVSRDHHVYKKLLKDLIVQSLLRLKEPAVLLRCREDDLNLVQSVLDSAGEEYSEKAKVHQPEILVDENIYLPPAPSHHNAHGPFCSGGVVLASRDGKIVFENTLDARLDVVFRKKLPEIRKWLCGQVAA
;
A
#
# COMPACT_ATOMS: atom_id res chain seq x y z
N MET A 1 95.50 56.42 -44.34
CA MET A 1 94.08 56.09 -44.04
C MET A 1 93.57 57.15 -43.07
N ASN A 2 92.41 57.76 -43.33
CA ASN A 2 91.88 58.88 -42.53
C ASN A 2 91.16 58.36 -41.26
N ASP A 3 91.62 58.76 -40.07
CA ASP A 3 91.04 58.39 -38.76
C ASP A 3 89.55 58.72 -38.63
N THR A 4 89.09 59.78 -39.30
CA THR A 4 87.67 60.16 -39.35
C THR A 4 86.78 59.14 -40.05
N ASP A 5 87.31 58.39 -41.02
CA ASP A 5 86.55 57.37 -41.74
C ASP A 5 86.48 56.07 -40.92
N VAL A 6 87.54 55.76 -40.17
CA VAL A 6 87.57 54.65 -39.19
C VAL A 6 86.56 54.92 -38.06
N SER A 7 86.52 56.14 -37.51
CA SER A 7 85.55 56.50 -36.47
C SER A 7 84.10 56.43 -36.95
N LYS A 8 83.82 56.78 -38.21
CA LYS A 8 82.48 56.65 -38.82
C LYS A 8 82.07 55.18 -38.98
N GLN A 9 82.99 54.31 -39.42
CA GLN A 9 82.74 52.87 -39.49
C GLN A 9 82.46 52.26 -38.12
N ILE A 10 83.22 52.63 -37.08
CA ILE A 10 82.98 52.16 -35.70
C ILE A 10 81.59 52.62 -35.21
N GLN A 11 81.20 53.86 -35.45
CA GLN A 11 79.86 54.34 -35.09
C GLN A 11 78.74 53.61 -35.83
N GLN A 12 78.95 53.28 -37.11
CA GLN A 12 78.01 52.49 -37.89
C GLN A 12 77.89 51.06 -37.34
N MET A 13 79.01 50.43 -36.96
CA MET A 13 79.01 49.12 -36.30
C MET A 13 78.29 49.17 -34.94
N VAL A 14 78.51 50.21 -34.12
CA VAL A 14 77.81 50.36 -32.83
C VAL A 14 76.30 50.55 -33.02
N ARG A 15 75.87 51.30 -34.05
CA ARG A 15 74.45 51.44 -34.40
C ARG A 15 73.84 50.12 -34.85
N PHE A 16 74.56 49.36 -35.68
CA PHE A 16 74.13 48.03 -36.10
C PHE A 16 73.95 47.08 -34.90
N ILE A 17 74.92 47.02 -33.99
CA ILE A 17 74.84 46.18 -32.77
C ILE A 17 73.64 46.59 -31.90
N ARG A 18 73.37 47.90 -31.76
CA ARG A 18 72.20 48.39 -31.01
C ARG A 18 70.89 48.02 -31.67
N GLN A 19 70.79 48.19 -32.98
CA GLN A 19 69.60 47.83 -33.74
C GLN A 19 69.34 46.32 -33.67
N GLU A 20 70.38 45.49 -33.83
CA GLU A 20 70.28 44.04 -33.70
C GLU A 20 69.84 43.61 -32.30
N ALA A 21 70.36 44.27 -31.25
CA ALA A 21 69.94 44.02 -29.87
C ALA A 21 68.48 44.44 -29.62
N GLU A 22 68.03 45.55 -30.20
CA GLU A 22 66.66 46.06 -30.07
C GLU A 22 65.66 45.18 -30.84
N GLU A 23 66.00 44.75 -32.06
CA GLU A 23 65.20 43.79 -32.84
C GLU A 23 65.08 42.46 -32.09
N LYS A 24 66.18 41.96 -31.51
CA LYS A 24 66.16 40.72 -30.73
C LYS A 24 65.38 40.85 -29.41
N ALA A 25 65.44 42.00 -28.75
CA ALA A 25 64.64 42.26 -27.56
C ALA A 25 63.13 42.31 -27.89
N ASN A 26 62.78 42.96 -29.01
CA ASN A 26 61.40 43.01 -29.49
C ASN A 26 60.89 41.61 -29.89
N GLU A 27 61.71 40.81 -30.58
CA GLU A 27 61.37 39.43 -30.93
C GLU A 27 61.09 38.59 -29.68
N ILE A 28 61.95 38.69 -28.64
CA ILE A 28 61.73 38.00 -27.36
C ILE A 28 60.44 38.49 -26.68
N SER A 29 60.17 39.80 -26.69
CA SER A 29 58.96 40.36 -26.08
C SER A 29 57.68 39.85 -26.76
N VAL A 30 57.65 39.87 -28.10
CA VAL A 30 56.50 39.38 -28.88
C VAL A 30 56.32 37.89 -28.67
N SER A 31 57.41 37.11 -28.74
CA SER A 31 57.38 35.66 -28.48
C SER A 31 56.85 35.35 -27.07
N ALA A 32 57.29 36.10 -26.06
CA ALA A 32 56.84 35.90 -24.67
C ALA A 32 55.35 36.25 -24.49
N GLU A 33 54.84 37.29 -25.15
CA GLU A 33 53.41 37.63 -25.12
C GLU A 33 52.56 36.55 -25.82
N GLU A 34 53.03 36.02 -26.95
CA GLU A 34 52.36 34.92 -27.64
C GLU A 34 52.31 33.65 -26.77
N GLU A 35 53.43 33.26 -26.17
CA GLU A 35 53.50 32.11 -25.25
C GLU A 35 52.60 32.31 -24.03
N PHE A 36 52.61 33.49 -23.41
CA PHE A 36 51.72 33.80 -22.28
C PHE A 36 50.24 33.65 -22.66
N ASN A 37 49.84 34.16 -23.82
CA ASN A 37 48.46 34.07 -24.28
C ASN A 37 48.05 32.62 -24.56
N ILE A 38 48.96 31.81 -25.14
CA ILE A 38 48.73 30.38 -25.39
C ILE A 38 48.57 29.63 -24.06
N GLU A 39 49.49 29.79 -23.11
CA GLU A 39 49.42 29.09 -21.82
C GLU A 39 48.18 29.49 -21.03
N LYS A 40 47.88 30.80 -20.98
CA LYS A 40 46.67 31.30 -20.33
C LYS A 40 45.42 30.68 -20.93
N LEU A 41 45.33 30.62 -22.27
CA LEU A 41 44.18 30.02 -22.95
C LEU A 41 44.07 28.53 -22.62
N GLN A 42 45.18 27.79 -22.66
CA GLN A 42 45.22 26.37 -22.34
C GLN A 42 44.75 26.09 -20.90
N LEU A 43 45.22 26.87 -19.92
CA LEU A 43 44.80 26.74 -18.53
C LEU A 43 43.30 27.02 -18.36
N VAL A 44 42.80 28.09 -18.99
CA VAL A 44 41.38 28.45 -18.92
C VAL A 44 40.50 27.40 -19.60
N GLU A 45 40.92 26.87 -20.76
CA GLU A 45 40.17 25.84 -21.48
C GLU A 45 40.15 24.51 -20.72
N ALA A 46 41.27 24.13 -20.10
CA ALA A 46 41.37 22.94 -19.27
C ALA A 46 40.40 23.00 -18.07
N GLU A 47 40.37 24.12 -17.34
CA GLU A 47 39.46 24.30 -16.22
C GLU A 47 37.99 24.42 -16.67
N LYS A 48 37.71 25.16 -17.76
CA LYS A 48 36.35 25.20 -18.37
C LYS A 48 35.87 23.80 -18.77
N LYS A 49 36.76 22.92 -19.24
CA LYS A 49 36.40 21.54 -19.58
C LYS A 49 36.04 20.73 -18.33
N LYS A 50 36.82 20.85 -17.24
CA LYS A 50 36.50 20.20 -15.96
C LYS A 50 35.15 20.66 -15.41
N ILE A 51 34.93 21.98 -15.38
CA ILE A 51 33.66 22.57 -14.91
C ILE A 51 32.48 22.07 -15.75
N ARG A 52 32.59 22.06 -17.09
CA ARG A 52 31.53 21.54 -17.97
C ARG A 52 31.17 20.09 -17.64
N GLN A 53 32.17 19.22 -17.44
CA GLN A 53 31.93 17.82 -17.09
C GLN A 53 31.26 17.66 -15.71
N GLU A 54 31.63 18.48 -14.73
CA GLU A 54 31.00 18.47 -13.41
C GLU A 54 29.52 18.90 -13.49
N TYR A 55 29.22 19.98 -14.21
CA TYR A 55 27.86 20.46 -14.39
C TYR A 55 27.00 19.48 -15.17
N GLU A 56 27.54 18.80 -16.20
CA GLU A 56 26.81 17.75 -16.93
C GLU A 56 26.43 16.58 -16.01
N ARG A 57 27.31 16.21 -15.07
CA ARG A 57 27.00 15.19 -14.05
C ARG A 57 25.92 15.66 -13.08
N LYS A 58 25.99 16.91 -12.61
CA LYS A 58 24.99 17.50 -11.72
C LYS A 58 23.62 17.60 -12.40
N GLU A 59 23.58 18.02 -13.65
CA GLU A 59 22.36 18.09 -14.47
C GLU A 59 21.70 16.71 -14.59
N LYS A 60 22.47 15.69 -14.98
CA LYS A 60 21.97 14.30 -15.04
C LYS A 60 21.44 13.80 -13.70
N GLN A 61 22.10 14.13 -12.59
CA GLN A 61 21.62 13.77 -11.25
C GLN A 61 20.30 14.45 -10.90
N VAL A 62 20.16 15.74 -11.21
CA VAL A 62 18.92 16.50 -10.98
C VAL A 62 17.77 15.93 -11.81
N ASP A 63 18.02 15.57 -13.07
CA ASP A 63 17.00 14.96 -13.93
C ASP A 63 16.53 13.61 -13.41
N VAL A 64 17.46 12.76 -12.97
CA VAL A 64 17.12 11.48 -12.34
C VAL A 64 16.30 11.71 -11.07
N ARG A 65 16.72 12.66 -10.21
CA ARG A 65 16.01 12.99 -8.97
C ARG A 65 14.59 13.50 -9.25
N LYS A 66 14.40 14.38 -10.25
CA LYS A 66 13.07 14.84 -10.69
C LYS A 66 12.17 13.68 -11.13
N LYS A 67 12.71 12.73 -11.90
CA LYS A 67 11.94 11.55 -12.34
C LYS A 67 11.52 10.66 -11.17
N ILE A 68 12.41 10.46 -10.20
CA ILE A 68 12.11 9.69 -8.98
C ILE A 68 11.02 10.39 -8.18
N GLU A 69 11.17 11.70 -7.94
CA GLU A 69 10.21 12.48 -7.16
C GLU A 69 8.83 12.50 -7.81
N TYR A 70 8.76 12.72 -9.13
CA TYR A 70 7.51 12.63 -9.89
C TYR A 70 6.87 11.24 -9.77
N SER A 71 7.66 10.17 -9.90
CA SER A 71 7.17 8.79 -9.74
C SER A 71 6.67 8.52 -8.32
N MET A 72 7.39 8.99 -7.29
CA MET A 72 6.99 8.87 -5.89
C MET A 72 5.67 9.61 -5.63
N GLN A 73 5.51 10.82 -6.16
CA GLN A 73 4.29 11.61 -6.00
C GLN A 73 3.09 10.95 -6.68
N LEU A 74 3.28 10.38 -7.87
CA LEU A 74 2.26 9.62 -8.59
C LEU A 74 1.84 8.38 -7.79
N ASN A 75 2.81 7.63 -7.27
CA ASN A 75 2.54 6.45 -6.46
C ASN A 75 1.83 6.81 -5.14
N ALA A 76 2.26 7.87 -4.47
CA ALA A 76 1.60 8.37 -3.25
C ALA A 76 0.15 8.76 -3.53
N SER A 77 -0.12 9.45 -4.64
CA SER A 77 -1.47 9.81 -5.06
C SER A 77 -2.32 8.57 -5.37
N ARG A 78 -1.75 7.58 -6.06
CA ARG A 78 -2.40 6.31 -6.35
C ARG A 78 -2.76 5.54 -5.08
N ILE A 79 -1.83 5.44 -4.13
CA ILE A 79 -2.07 4.76 -2.84
C ILE A 79 -3.20 5.44 -2.07
N LYS A 80 -3.25 6.77 -2.05
CA LYS A 80 -4.35 7.51 -1.40
C LYS A 80 -5.72 7.17 -2.01
N VAL A 81 -5.81 7.08 -3.33
CA VAL A 81 -7.05 6.69 -4.01
C VAL A 81 -7.44 5.25 -3.64
N LEU A 82 -6.48 4.32 -3.63
CA LEU A 82 -6.74 2.93 -3.26
C LEU A 82 -7.19 2.80 -1.79
N GLN A 83 -6.60 3.58 -0.88
CA GLN A 83 -7.02 3.63 0.53
C GLN A 83 -8.45 4.15 0.64
N ALA A 84 -8.78 5.28 -0.01
CA ALA A 84 -10.13 5.82 0.01
C ALA A 84 -11.17 4.84 -0.58
N GLN A 85 -10.82 4.09 -1.62
CA GLN A 85 -11.68 3.03 -2.16
C GLN A 85 -11.90 1.89 -1.16
N ASP A 86 -10.85 1.48 -0.46
CA ASP A 86 -10.95 0.43 0.56
C ASP A 86 -11.81 0.91 1.76
N ASP A 87 -11.61 2.15 2.20
CA ASP A 87 -12.38 2.77 3.29
C ASP A 87 -13.88 2.80 2.99
N VAL A 88 -14.28 3.17 1.76
CA VAL A 88 -15.70 3.16 1.34
C VAL A 88 -16.28 1.75 1.38
N VAL A 89 -15.52 0.77 0.90
CA VAL A 89 -15.94 -0.64 0.87
C VAL A 89 -16.07 -1.21 2.28
N ASN A 90 -15.16 -0.85 3.19
CA ASN A 90 -15.20 -1.23 4.59
C ASN A 90 -16.34 -0.53 5.34
N ALA A 91 -16.57 0.77 5.09
CA ALA A 91 -17.68 1.50 5.67
C ALA A 91 -19.05 0.89 5.27
N MET A 92 -19.19 0.43 4.02
CA MET A 92 -20.38 -0.30 3.58
C MET A 92 -20.56 -1.61 4.35
N LYS A 93 -19.47 -2.37 4.56
CA LYS A 93 -19.50 -3.61 5.35
C LYS A 93 -19.94 -3.35 6.79
N GLU A 94 -19.39 -2.31 7.41
CA GLU A 94 -19.76 -1.89 8.76
C GLU A 94 -21.23 -1.45 8.86
N ALA A 95 -21.73 -0.72 7.86
CA ALA A 95 -23.15 -0.34 7.80
C ALA A 95 -24.04 -1.59 7.71
N ALA A 96 -23.69 -2.55 6.87
CA ALA A 96 -24.42 -3.82 6.77
C ALA A 96 -24.38 -4.62 8.09
N ALA A 97 -23.24 -4.64 8.79
CA ALA A 97 -23.11 -5.28 10.11
C ALA A 97 -24.01 -4.60 11.16
N LYS A 98 -24.11 -3.27 11.15
CA LYS A 98 -25.03 -2.53 12.03
C LYS A 98 -26.49 -2.87 11.75
N GLU A 99 -26.87 -3.04 10.49
CA GLU A 99 -28.23 -3.47 10.14
C GLU A 99 -28.54 -4.91 10.58
N LEU A 100 -27.54 -5.81 10.61
CA LEU A 100 -27.74 -7.18 11.12
C LEU A 100 -28.13 -7.20 12.61
N LEU A 101 -27.69 -6.22 13.40
CA LEU A 101 -28.11 -6.09 14.80
C LEU A 101 -29.62 -5.89 14.94
N ASN A 102 -30.24 -5.20 13.97
CA ASN A 102 -31.67 -4.92 13.98
C ASN A 102 -32.51 -6.18 13.70
N VAL A 103 -31.96 -7.18 13.01
CA VAL A 103 -32.66 -8.45 12.69
C VAL A 103 -33.07 -9.20 13.96
N SER A 104 -32.26 -9.11 15.02
CA SER A 104 -32.55 -9.76 16.31
C SER A 104 -33.77 -9.17 17.04
N ARG A 105 -34.24 -7.97 16.67
CA ARG A 105 -35.41 -7.32 17.30
C ARG A 105 -36.72 -8.02 16.93
N ASP A 106 -36.83 -8.52 15.70
CA ASP A 106 -38.02 -9.20 15.19
C ASP A 106 -38.02 -10.69 15.57
N HIS A 107 -38.51 -10.99 16.77
CA HIS A 107 -38.44 -12.32 17.39
C HIS A 107 -39.02 -13.44 16.50
N HIS A 108 -40.11 -13.20 15.77
CA HIS A 108 -40.70 -14.23 14.91
C HIS A 108 -39.82 -14.55 13.69
N VAL A 109 -39.28 -13.52 13.03
CA VAL A 109 -38.40 -13.68 11.87
C VAL A 109 -37.07 -14.29 12.29
N TYR A 110 -36.51 -13.79 13.39
CA TYR A 110 -35.25 -14.29 13.95
C TYR A 110 -35.36 -15.73 14.44
N LYS A 111 -36.47 -16.12 15.07
CA LYS A 111 -36.72 -17.51 15.48
C LYS A 111 -36.69 -18.48 14.28
N LYS A 112 -37.34 -18.09 13.17
CA LYS A 112 -37.30 -18.89 11.92
C LYS A 112 -35.89 -18.96 11.34
N LEU A 113 -35.17 -17.82 11.33
CA LEU A 113 -33.79 -17.76 10.85
C LEU A 113 -32.87 -18.66 11.68
N LEU A 114 -32.96 -18.63 13.01
CA LEU A 114 -32.20 -19.49 13.91
C LEU A 114 -32.45 -20.97 13.63
N LYS A 115 -33.72 -21.36 13.40
CA LYS A 115 -34.07 -22.72 12.98
C LYS A 115 -33.30 -23.13 11.73
N ASP A 116 -33.38 -22.32 10.68
CA ASP A 116 -32.74 -22.60 9.39
C ASP A 116 -31.21 -22.67 9.53
N LEU A 117 -30.61 -21.81 10.37
CA LEU A 117 -29.18 -21.80 10.66
C LEU A 117 -28.73 -23.06 11.41
N ILE A 118 -29.50 -23.53 12.39
CA ILE A 118 -29.22 -24.77 13.12
C ILE A 118 -29.30 -25.96 12.16
N VAL A 119 -30.39 -26.09 11.39
CA VAL A 119 -30.57 -27.17 10.40
C VAL A 119 -29.43 -27.18 9.38
N GLN A 120 -29.05 -26.01 8.86
CA GLN A 120 -27.92 -25.89 7.92
C GLN A 120 -26.61 -26.38 8.55
N SER A 121 -26.36 -26.06 9.81
CA SER A 121 -25.15 -26.45 10.53
C SER A 121 -25.12 -27.96 10.78
N LEU A 122 -26.24 -28.56 11.18
CA LEU A 122 -26.38 -30.01 11.35
C LEU A 122 -26.13 -30.76 10.04
N LEU A 123 -26.71 -30.31 8.92
CA LEU A 123 -26.50 -30.91 7.60
C LEU A 123 -25.04 -30.83 7.11
N ARG A 124 -24.27 -29.85 7.60
CA ARG A 124 -22.85 -29.69 7.26
C ARG A 124 -21.94 -30.52 8.14
N LEU A 125 -22.22 -30.60 9.45
CA LEU A 125 -21.43 -31.38 10.40
C LEU A 125 -21.68 -32.89 10.24
N LYS A 126 -22.94 -33.32 10.09
CA LYS A 126 -23.34 -34.73 9.98
C LYS A 126 -22.82 -35.62 11.11
N GLU A 127 -22.71 -35.06 12.31
CA GLU A 127 -22.30 -35.77 13.53
C GLU A 127 -23.52 -36.26 14.32
N PRO A 128 -23.42 -37.38 15.05
CA PRO A 128 -24.53 -37.92 15.84
C PRO A 128 -24.82 -37.09 17.10
N ALA A 129 -23.82 -36.39 17.64
CA ALA A 129 -23.95 -35.51 18.79
C ALA A 129 -23.17 -34.21 18.55
N VAL A 130 -23.81 -33.08 18.82
CA VAL A 130 -23.25 -31.74 18.62
C VAL A 130 -23.45 -30.88 19.85
N LEU A 131 -22.51 -29.97 20.06
CA LEU A 131 -22.55 -28.95 21.10
C LEU A 131 -22.85 -27.59 20.45
N LEU A 132 -23.93 -26.94 20.87
CA LEU A 132 -24.43 -25.68 20.34
C LEU A 132 -24.09 -24.53 21.29
N ARG A 133 -23.41 -23.52 20.77
CA ARG A 133 -23.16 -22.24 21.45
C ARG A 133 -23.98 -21.14 20.80
N CYS A 134 -24.64 -20.35 21.63
CA CYS A 134 -25.41 -19.19 21.22
C CYS A 134 -25.15 -18.02 22.18
N ARG A 135 -25.69 -16.85 21.89
CA ARG A 135 -25.68 -15.71 22.82
C ARG A 135 -26.62 -16.00 23.98
N GLU A 136 -26.29 -15.51 25.17
CA GLU A 136 -27.13 -15.68 26.38
C GLU A 136 -28.57 -15.20 26.16
N ASP A 137 -28.76 -14.04 25.51
CA ASP A 137 -30.09 -13.48 25.20
C ASP A 137 -30.93 -14.39 24.27
N ASP A 138 -30.26 -15.20 23.44
CA ASP A 138 -30.92 -16.02 22.42
C ASP A 138 -31.25 -17.44 22.94
N LEU A 139 -30.81 -17.79 24.15
CA LEU A 139 -30.93 -19.14 24.71
C LEU A 139 -32.38 -19.63 24.75
N ASN A 140 -33.32 -18.79 25.21
CA ASN A 140 -34.74 -19.11 25.25
C ASN A 140 -35.32 -19.39 23.86
N LEU A 141 -34.91 -18.61 22.85
CA LEU A 141 -35.35 -18.77 21.47
C LEU A 141 -34.78 -20.05 20.87
N VAL A 142 -33.49 -20.29 21.07
CA VAL A 142 -32.80 -21.49 20.59
C VAL A 142 -33.44 -22.75 21.18
N GLN A 143 -33.63 -22.81 22.50
CA GLN A 143 -34.27 -23.96 23.17
C GLN A 143 -35.65 -24.25 22.57
N SER A 144 -36.45 -23.21 22.29
CA SER A 144 -37.78 -23.37 21.69
C SER A 144 -37.79 -23.87 20.24
N VAL A 145 -36.62 -23.92 19.58
CA VAL A 145 -36.45 -24.27 18.16
C VAL A 145 -35.71 -25.59 17.99
N LEU A 146 -34.99 -26.09 19.01
CA LEU A 146 -34.17 -27.30 18.93
C LEU A 146 -34.95 -28.52 18.45
N ASP A 147 -36.12 -28.79 19.04
CA ASP A 147 -36.94 -29.96 18.68
C ASP A 147 -37.35 -29.91 17.21
N SER A 148 -37.88 -28.76 16.78
CA SER A 148 -38.31 -28.55 15.40
C SER A 148 -37.14 -28.59 14.40
N ALA A 149 -35.95 -28.12 14.79
CA ALA A 149 -34.76 -28.20 13.96
C ALA A 149 -34.22 -29.64 13.85
N GLY A 150 -34.30 -30.42 14.93
CA GLY A 150 -33.92 -31.83 14.94
C GLY A 150 -34.82 -32.69 14.06
N GLU A 151 -36.13 -32.47 14.14
CA GLU A 151 -37.12 -33.13 13.25
C GLU A 151 -36.85 -32.80 11.79
N GLU A 152 -36.67 -31.52 11.44
CA GLU A 152 -36.41 -31.11 10.06
C GLU A 152 -35.08 -31.66 9.51
N TYR A 153 -34.05 -31.75 10.35
CA TYR A 153 -32.81 -32.42 9.98
C TYR A 153 -33.03 -33.91 9.72
N SER A 154 -33.77 -34.61 10.59
CA SER A 154 -34.04 -36.04 10.44
C SER A 154 -34.78 -36.36 9.14
N GLU A 155 -35.75 -35.51 8.76
CA GLU A 155 -36.51 -35.62 7.52
C GLU A 155 -35.62 -35.39 6.29
N LYS A 156 -34.79 -34.34 6.30
CA LYS A 156 -33.90 -34.01 5.18
C LYS A 156 -32.74 -34.99 5.01
N ALA A 157 -32.16 -35.44 6.12
CA ALA A 157 -31.01 -36.34 6.11
C ALA A 157 -31.42 -37.83 5.99
N LYS A 158 -32.68 -38.17 6.31
CA LYS A 158 -33.18 -39.55 6.46
C LYS A 158 -32.39 -40.36 7.50
N VAL A 159 -32.01 -39.71 8.60
CA VAL A 159 -31.23 -40.28 9.71
C VAL A 159 -31.96 -40.00 11.03
N HIS A 160 -31.62 -40.74 12.09
CA HIS A 160 -32.06 -40.45 13.44
C HIS A 160 -31.69 -39.02 13.86
N GLN A 161 -32.53 -38.46 14.75
CA GLN A 161 -32.32 -37.13 15.32
C GLN A 161 -30.99 -37.09 16.10
N PRO A 162 -30.12 -36.10 15.82
CA PRO A 162 -28.86 -35.95 16.52
C PRO A 162 -29.09 -35.42 17.94
N GLU A 163 -28.20 -35.78 18.85
CA GLU A 163 -28.17 -35.23 20.21
C GLU A 163 -27.62 -33.79 20.14
N ILE A 164 -28.45 -32.78 20.40
CA ILE A 164 -28.05 -31.37 20.39
C ILE A 164 -27.97 -30.88 21.83
N LEU A 165 -26.75 -30.65 22.32
CA LEU A 165 -26.48 -30.18 23.67
C LEU A 165 -26.18 -28.67 23.62
N VAL A 166 -26.91 -27.84 24.34
CA VAL A 166 -26.59 -26.41 24.47
C VAL A 166 -25.50 -26.24 25.53
N ASP A 167 -24.44 -25.52 25.19
CA ASP A 167 -23.36 -25.19 26.12
C ASP A 167 -23.82 -24.06 27.06
N GLU A 168 -24.01 -24.38 28.34
CA GLU A 168 -24.39 -23.40 29.39
C GLU A 168 -23.17 -22.74 30.05
N ASN A 169 -21.96 -23.18 29.73
CA ASN A 169 -20.73 -22.64 30.32
C ASN A 169 -20.04 -21.62 29.42
N ILE A 170 -20.21 -21.73 28.09
CA ILE A 170 -19.53 -20.90 27.10
C ILE A 170 -20.55 -20.32 26.11
N TYR A 171 -20.91 -19.06 26.34
CA TYR A 171 -21.78 -18.28 25.45
C TYR A 171 -20.99 -17.52 24.38
N LEU A 172 -21.68 -17.18 23.29
CA LEU A 172 -21.15 -16.23 22.31
C LEU A 172 -21.10 -14.82 22.91
N PRO A 173 -20.17 -13.96 22.43
CA PRO A 173 -20.09 -12.59 22.91
C PRO A 173 -21.43 -11.85 22.76
N PRO A 174 -21.78 -10.94 23.68
CA PRO A 174 -23.03 -10.22 23.62
C PRO A 174 -23.08 -9.22 22.45
N ALA A 175 -24.26 -8.66 22.21
CA ALA A 175 -24.43 -7.58 21.24
C ALA A 175 -23.57 -6.36 21.63
N PRO A 176 -23.05 -5.61 20.64
CA PRO A 176 -22.25 -4.42 20.92
C PRO A 176 -23.07 -3.40 21.70
N SER A 177 -22.60 -3.04 22.89
CA SER A 177 -23.24 -2.10 23.81
C SER A 177 -22.31 -0.89 24.06
N HIS A 178 -22.88 0.28 24.34
CA HIS A 178 -22.14 1.54 24.49
C HIS A 178 -21.00 1.48 25.53
N HIS A 179 -21.07 0.56 26.50
CA HIS A 179 -20.06 0.36 27.53
C HIS A 179 -18.90 -0.55 27.10
N ASN A 180 -19.07 -1.39 26.08
CA ASN A 180 -18.07 -2.36 25.59
C ASN A 180 -17.82 -2.19 24.08
N ALA A 181 -17.59 -0.94 23.64
CA ALA A 181 -17.38 -0.61 22.22
C ALA A 181 -16.13 -1.28 21.58
N HIS A 182 -15.21 -1.80 22.39
CA HIS A 182 -13.95 -2.43 21.94
C HIS A 182 -13.85 -3.93 22.27
N GLY A 183 -14.90 -4.54 22.83
CA GLY A 183 -14.92 -5.98 23.11
C GLY A 183 -15.33 -6.82 21.89
N PRO A 184 -15.08 -8.14 21.91
CA PRO A 184 -15.67 -9.04 20.93
C PRO A 184 -17.20 -8.95 21.04
N PHE A 185 -17.88 -8.86 19.90
CA PHE A 185 -19.33 -8.78 19.83
C PHE A 185 -19.87 -9.78 18.80
N CYS A 186 -21.13 -10.19 18.98
CA CYS A 186 -21.84 -11.05 18.03
C CYS A 186 -23.23 -10.45 17.77
N SER A 187 -23.57 -10.29 16.49
CA SER A 187 -24.88 -9.80 16.07
C SER A 187 -25.98 -10.85 16.23
N GLY A 188 -25.61 -12.13 16.27
CA GLY A 188 -26.52 -13.26 16.48
C GLY A 188 -26.11 -14.51 15.69
N GLY A 189 -26.96 -15.53 15.78
CA GLY A 189 -26.74 -16.84 15.16
C GLY A 189 -26.15 -17.87 16.12
N VAL A 190 -25.60 -18.94 15.56
CA VAL A 190 -25.19 -20.12 16.32
C VAL A 190 -23.83 -20.64 15.86
N VAL A 191 -23.09 -21.24 16.80
CA VAL A 191 -21.87 -21.98 16.52
C VAL A 191 -22.10 -23.41 16.98
N LEU A 192 -21.94 -24.38 16.09
CA LEU A 192 -22.04 -25.79 16.44
C LEU A 192 -20.65 -26.41 16.42
N ALA A 193 -20.34 -27.21 17.43
CA ALA A 193 -19.13 -28.01 17.50
C ALA A 193 -19.48 -29.49 17.58
N SER A 194 -18.58 -30.36 17.12
CA SER A 194 -18.65 -31.78 17.46
C SER A 194 -18.50 -31.96 18.97
N ARG A 195 -18.98 -33.09 19.52
CA ARG A 195 -18.88 -33.43 20.94
C ARG A 195 -17.43 -33.41 21.47
N ASP A 196 -16.45 -33.69 20.61
CA ASP A 196 -15.02 -33.63 20.95
C ASP A 196 -14.39 -32.24 20.76
N GLY A 197 -15.16 -31.25 20.29
CA GLY A 197 -14.74 -29.88 20.04
C GLY A 197 -13.79 -29.70 18.85
N LYS A 198 -13.46 -30.76 18.09
CA LYS A 198 -12.46 -30.67 17.01
C LYS A 198 -12.99 -30.00 15.75
N ILE A 199 -14.23 -30.29 15.40
CA ILE A 199 -14.90 -29.69 14.24
C ILE A 199 -15.83 -28.61 14.76
N VAL A 200 -15.58 -27.37 14.34
CA VAL A 200 -16.41 -26.21 14.70
C VAL A 200 -16.97 -25.61 13.43
N PHE A 201 -18.28 -25.44 13.39
CA PHE A 201 -19.01 -24.78 12.32
C PHE A 201 -19.61 -23.48 12.84
N GLU A 202 -18.98 -22.38 12.46
CA GLU A 202 -19.40 -21.03 12.80
C GLU A 202 -20.47 -20.55 11.82
N ASN A 203 -21.72 -20.45 12.27
CA ASN A 203 -22.85 -19.99 11.48
C ASN A 203 -23.51 -18.75 12.10
N THR A 204 -22.68 -17.86 12.65
CA THR A 204 -23.08 -16.54 13.13
C THR A 204 -23.42 -15.62 11.96
N LEU A 205 -24.25 -14.60 12.20
CA LEU A 205 -24.60 -13.61 11.16
C LEU A 205 -23.34 -12.85 10.68
N ASP A 206 -22.41 -12.58 11.59
CA ASP A 206 -21.17 -11.87 11.30
C ASP A 206 -20.24 -12.71 10.40
N ALA A 207 -20.02 -13.99 10.72
CA ALA A 207 -19.21 -14.87 9.89
C ALA A 207 -19.80 -15.06 8.49
N ARG A 208 -21.13 -15.11 8.39
CA ARG A 208 -21.84 -15.19 7.10
C ARG A 208 -21.68 -13.92 6.29
N LEU A 209 -21.79 -12.75 6.92
CA LEU A 209 -21.55 -11.46 6.26
C LEU A 209 -20.13 -11.42 5.71
N ASP A 210 -19.14 -11.87 6.47
CA ASP A 210 -17.73 -11.95 6.05
C ASP A 210 -17.53 -12.85 4.84
N VAL A 211 -18.14 -14.05 4.85
CA VAL A 211 -18.06 -14.99 3.72
C VAL A 211 -18.70 -14.41 2.46
N VAL A 212 -19.89 -13.80 2.59
CA VAL A 212 -20.58 -13.18 1.46
C VAL A 212 -19.79 -11.99 0.94
N PHE A 213 -19.30 -11.13 1.82
CA PHE A 213 -18.53 -9.95 1.49
C PHE A 213 -17.26 -10.33 0.70
N ARG A 214 -16.48 -11.32 1.17
CA ARG A 214 -15.30 -11.80 0.45
C ARG A 214 -15.62 -12.34 -0.95
N LYS A 215 -16.70 -13.12 -1.07
CA LYS A 215 -17.14 -13.69 -2.37
C LYS A 215 -17.65 -12.62 -3.34
N LYS A 216 -18.36 -11.61 -2.82
CA LYS A 216 -18.98 -10.55 -3.60
C LYS A 216 -18.11 -9.30 -3.74
N LEU A 217 -16.94 -9.27 -3.11
CA LEU A 217 -16.01 -8.14 -3.16
C LEU A 217 -15.69 -7.66 -4.59
N PRO A 218 -15.47 -8.54 -5.59
CA PRO A 218 -15.22 -8.09 -6.97
C PRO A 218 -16.42 -7.36 -7.58
N GLU A 219 -17.64 -7.86 -7.32
CA GLU A 219 -18.88 -7.22 -7.76
C GLU A 219 -19.04 -5.87 -7.04
N ILE A 220 -18.95 -5.85 -5.70
CA ILE A 220 -19.06 -4.64 -4.88
C ILE A 220 -18.09 -3.55 -5.36
N ARG A 221 -16.81 -3.89 -5.59
CA ARG A 221 -15.82 -2.94 -6.11
C ARG A 221 -16.18 -2.43 -7.49
N LYS A 222 -16.74 -3.28 -8.37
CA LYS A 222 -17.20 -2.86 -9.70
C LYS A 222 -18.40 -1.91 -9.61
N TRP A 223 -19.31 -2.10 -8.67
CA TRP A 223 -20.48 -1.22 -8.51
C TRP A 223 -20.12 0.12 -7.84
N LEU A 224 -19.33 0.08 -6.77
CA LEU A 224 -19.00 1.27 -5.98
C LEU A 224 -17.87 2.10 -6.59
N CYS A 225 -16.89 1.44 -7.18
CA CYS A 225 -15.68 2.07 -7.73
C CYS A 225 -15.58 1.88 -9.25
N GLY A 226 -16.73 1.65 -9.91
CA GLY A 226 -16.83 1.28 -11.31
C GLY A 226 -15.94 2.10 -12.24
N GLN A 227 -15.05 1.35 -12.91
CA GLN A 227 -13.98 1.72 -13.84
C GLN A 227 -13.86 3.22 -14.17
N VAL A 228 -12.78 3.85 -13.68
CA VAL A 228 -12.04 4.78 -14.54
C VAL A 228 -11.51 3.91 -15.68
N ALA A 229 -12.26 3.83 -16.78
CA ALA A 229 -11.71 3.37 -18.05
C ALA A 229 -10.52 4.29 -18.34
N ALA A 230 -9.32 3.74 -18.24
CA ALA A 230 -8.12 4.36 -18.75
C ALA A 230 -8.10 4.22 -20.28
#